data_AF-A0A8T6LFL3-F1
#
_entry.id   AF-A0A8T6LFL3-F1
#
_cell.length_a   1.000
_cell.length_b   1.000
_cell.length_c   1.000
_cell.angle_alpha   90.00
_cell.angle_beta   90.00
_cell.angle_gamma   90.00
#
_symmetry.space_group_name_H-M   'P 1'
#
loop_
_entity.id
_entity.type
_entity.pdbx_description
1 polymer ?
#
loop_
_entity_poly.entity_id
_entity_poly.type
_entity_poly.pdbx_seq_one_letter_code
_entity_poly.pdbx_strand_id
1 'polypeptide(L)' 'MTEILRRLGARPDRSRLEEAVFTVRNFPLGIGESVSFGPNRRQGMQRVYYTVADGDHFALLDNWQAKFGVV' A
#
# COMPACT_ATOMS: atom_id res chain seq x y z
N MET A 1 -4.70 3.04 8.42
CA MET A 1 -5.75 2.94 9.46
C MET A 1 -6.52 4.25 9.63
N THR A 2 -5.83 5.39 9.75
CA THR A 2 -6.43 6.72 10.01
C THR A 2 -7.51 7.13 9.00
N GLU A 3 -7.29 6.90 7.71
CA GLU A 3 -8.29 7.22 6.68
C GLU A 3 -9.60 6.44 6.84
N ILE A 4 -9.53 5.18 7.28
CA ILE A 4 -10.72 4.34 7.51
C ILE A 4 -11.48 4.85 8.74
N LEU A 5 -10.76 5.24 9.81
CA LEU A 5 -11.37 5.85 10.99
C LEU A 5 -12.04 7.20 10.67
N ARG A 6 -11.40 8.02 9.83
CA ARG A 6 -11.99 9.27 9.33
C ARG A 6 -13.31 9.01 8.59
N ARG A 7 -13.38 7.94 7.79
CA ARG A 7 -14.60 7.51 7.07
C ARG A 7 -15.69 6.94 8.00
N LEU A 8 -15.30 6.30 9.09
CA LEU A 8 -16.24 5.85 10.14
C LEU A 8 -16.84 7.02 10.92
N GLY A 9 -16.16 8.17 10.95
CA GLY A 9 -16.63 9.40 11.58
C GLY A 9 -16.38 9.44 13.10
N ALA A 10 -17.04 10.39 13.78
CA ALA A 10 -16.76 10.74 15.17
C ALA A 10 -17.11 9.65 16.21
N ARG A 11 -17.95 8.68 15.85
CA ARG A 11 -18.33 7.54 16.71
C ARG A 11 -18.08 6.24 15.93
N PRO A 12 -16.82 5.78 15.86
CA PRO A 12 -16.48 4.60 15.09
C PRO A 12 -17.13 3.35 15.70
N ASP A 13 -17.79 2.57 14.87
CA ASP A 13 -18.36 1.27 15.22
C ASP A 13 -17.65 0.17 14.42
N ARG A 14 -17.22 -0.87 15.12
CA ARG A 14 -16.55 -2.04 14.54
C ARG A 14 -17.43 -2.76 13.52
N SER A 15 -18.75 -2.79 13.73
CA SER A 15 -19.69 -3.46 12.81
C SER A 15 -19.65 -2.89 11.39
N ARG A 16 -19.30 -1.59 11.27
CA ARG A 16 -19.25 -0.83 10.01
C ARG A 16 -17.86 -0.78 9.37
N LEU A 17 -16.87 -1.43 10.00
CA LEU A 17 -15.47 -1.32 9.58
C LEU A 17 -15.28 -1.84 8.14
N GLU A 18 -15.87 -2.97 7.79
CA GLU A 18 -15.71 -3.56 6.46
C GLU A 18 -16.29 -2.65 5.37
N GLU A 19 -17.50 -2.12 5.58
CA GLU A 19 -18.11 -1.15 4.66
C GLU A 19 -17.22 0.08 4.50
N ALA A 20 -16.72 0.65 5.60
CA ALA A 20 -15.83 1.80 5.58
C ALA A 20 -14.52 1.52 4.81
N VAL A 21 -13.92 0.34 5.01
CA VAL A 21 -12.76 -0.12 4.25
C VAL A 21 -13.07 -0.18 2.76
N PHE A 22 -14.21 -0.75 2.36
CA PHE A 22 -14.59 -0.88 0.94
C PHE A 22 -14.92 0.45 0.26
N THR A 23 -15.14 1.53 1.01
CA THR A 23 -15.24 2.87 0.43
C THR A 23 -13.88 3.43 0.01
N VAL A 24 -12.76 2.89 0.51
CA VAL A 24 -11.41 3.32 0.12
C VAL A 24 -11.16 2.86 -1.31
N ARG A 25 -11.19 3.82 -2.23
CA ARG A 25 -11.00 3.63 -3.67
C ARG A 25 -10.00 4.65 -4.17
N ASN A 26 -8.99 4.17 -4.89
CA ASN A 26 -7.93 4.97 -5.50
C ASN A 26 -7.30 5.98 -4.53
N PHE A 27 -7.17 5.60 -3.25
CA PHE A 27 -6.69 6.49 -2.21
C PHE A 27 -5.16 6.62 -2.29
N PRO A 28 -4.60 7.83 -2.49
CA PRO A 28 -3.17 8.02 -2.63
C PRO A 28 -2.49 7.92 -1.25
N LEU A 29 -1.64 6.92 -1.07
CA LEU A 29 -0.80 6.79 0.13
C LEU A 29 0.54 7.54 0.06
N GLY A 30 0.86 8.13 -1.10
CA GLY A 30 2.13 8.82 -1.31
C GLY A 30 3.32 7.89 -1.57
N ILE A 31 3.08 6.60 -1.83
CA ILE A 31 4.12 5.58 -2.05
C ILE A 31 4.22 5.12 -3.51
N GLY A 32 3.63 5.85 -4.46
CA GLY A 32 3.70 5.50 -5.89
C GLY A 32 2.69 4.45 -6.37
N GLU A 33 1.73 4.06 -5.53
CA GLU A 33 0.51 3.33 -5.90
C GLU A 33 -0.66 3.80 -5.02
N SER A 34 -1.87 3.81 -5.60
CA SER A 34 -3.11 4.06 -4.87
C SER A 34 -3.68 2.80 -4.24
N VAL A 35 -4.32 2.94 -3.08
CA VAL A 35 -4.96 1.85 -2.36
C VAL A 35 -6.45 1.78 -2.68
N SER A 36 -6.93 0.56 -2.91
CA SER A 36 -8.35 0.26 -3.10
C SER A 36 -8.75 -1.01 -2.35
N PHE A 37 -9.93 -1.06 -1.76
CA PHE A 37 -10.48 -2.30 -1.20
C PHE A 37 -11.87 -2.55 -1.73
N GLY A 38 -12.31 -3.80 -1.78
CA GLY A 38 -13.69 -4.16 -2.10
C GLY A 38 -14.05 -5.58 -1.68
N PRO A 39 -15.32 -5.98 -1.85
CA PRO A 39 -15.81 -7.30 -1.44
C PRO A 39 -14.96 -8.46 -1.98
N ASN A 40 -14.51 -8.32 -3.24
CA ASN A 40 -13.68 -9.33 -3.93
C ASN A 40 -12.20 -8.90 -4.03
N ARG A 41 -11.78 -7.86 -3.31
CA ARG A 41 -10.40 -7.32 -3.34
C ARG A 41 -9.99 -6.86 -1.94
N ARG A 42 -9.51 -7.81 -1.14
CA ARG A 42 -9.01 -7.53 0.22
C ARG A 42 -7.53 -7.12 0.26
N GLN A 43 -6.77 -7.38 -0.80
CA GLN A 43 -5.41 -6.87 -0.95
C GLN A 43 -5.45 -5.45 -1.57
N GLY A 44 -5.00 -4.46 -0.79
CA GLY A 44 -5.13 -3.04 -1.12
C GLY A 44 -4.23 -2.55 -2.26
N MET A 45 -3.08 -3.19 -2.43
CA MET A 45 -1.99 -2.83 -3.34
C MET A 45 -1.50 -4.05 -4.11
N GLN A 46 -0.91 -3.84 -5.28
CA GLN A 46 -0.32 -4.91 -6.09
C GLN A 46 1.18 -4.67 -6.35
N ARG A 47 1.66 -3.43 -6.21
CA ARG A 47 3.06 -3.09 -6.46
C ARG A 47 3.96 -3.62 -5.37
N VAL A 48 5.04 -4.26 -5.79
CA VAL A 48 6.15 -4.72 -4.94
C VAL A 48 7.35 -3.82 -5.21
N TYR A 49 8.00 -3.37 -4.14
CA TYR A 49 9.22 -2.55 -4.19
C TYR A 49 10.39 -3.43 -3.77
N TYR A 50 11.24 -3.79 -4.72
CA TYR A 50 12.44 -4.58 -4.43
C TYR A 50 13.48 -3.69 -3.77
N THR A 51 14.22 -4.25 -2.82
CA THR A 51 15.34 -3.57 -2.18
C THR A 51 16.54 -4.49 -2.13
N VAL A 52 17.72 -3.90 -2.07
CA VAL A 52 18.99 -4.61 -1.94
C VAL A 52 19.73 -4.03 -0.74
N ALA A 53 20.45 -4.89 0.00
CA ALA A 53 21.39 -4.41 1.00
C ALA A 53 22.58 -3.78 0.26
N ASP A 54 22.88 -2.51 0.57
CA ASP A 54 23.97 -1.76 0.00
C ASP A 54 24.77 -1.12 1.14
N GLY A 55 25.89 -1.76 1.50
CA GLY A 55 26.63 -1.40 2.71
C GLY A 55 25.78 -1.59 3.98
N ASP A 56 25.44 -0.48 4.64
CA ASP A 56 24.73 -0.42 5.92
C ASP A 56 23.24 -0.05 5.81
N HIS A 57 22.70 0.08 4.59
CA HIS A 57 21.31 0.46 4.37
C HIS A 57 20.64 -0.40 3.29
N PHE A 58 19.31 -0.28 3.19
CA PHE A 58 18.53 -0.84 2.08
C PHE A 58 18.32 0.23 1.01
N ALA A 59 18.73 -0.06 -0.22
CA ALA A 59 18.49 0.78 -1.38
C ALA A 59 17.36 0.21 -2.24
N LEU A 60 16.54 1.08 -2.84
CA LEU A 60 15.50 0.68 -3.80
C LEU A 60 16.16 0.06 -5.03
N LEU A 61 15.65 -1.08 -5.47
CA LEU A 61 16.02 -1.74 -6.71
C LEU A 61 14.93 -1.51 -7.74
N ASP A 62 15.14 -0.51 -8.60
CA ASP A 62 14.26 -0.17 -9.72
C ASP A 62 14.83 -0.59 -11.08
N ASN A 63 16.12 -0.94 -11.14
CA ASN A 63 16.79 -1.41 -12.34
C ASN A 63 17.79 -2.56 -12.04
N TRP A 64 17.40 -3.78 -12.45
CA TRP A 64 18.19 -5.00 -12.23
C TRP A 64 19.50 -5.01 -13.03
N GLN A 65 19.46 -4.64 -14.30
CA GLN A 65 20.65 -4.59 -15.16
C GLN A 65 21.66 -3.56 -14.67
N ALA A 66 21.22 -2.37 -14.26
CA ALA A 66 22.12 -1.36 -13.74
C ALA A 66 22.80 -1.80 -12.44
N LYS A 67 22.09 -2.55 -11.57
CA LYS A 67 22.64 -2.99 -10.28
C LYS A 67 23.54 -4.23 -10.39
N PHE A 68 23.18 -5.19 -11.26
CA PHE A 68 23.78 -6.53 -11.27
C PHE A 68 24.34 -6.96 -12.63
N GLY A 69 24.38 -6.07 -13.63
CA GLY A 69 24.73 -6.39 -15.02
C GLY A 69 26.18 -6.85 -15.23
N VAL A 70 26.47 -8.09 -14.84
CA VAL A 70 27.35 -9.06 -15.51
C VAL A 70 26.70 -10.44 -15.30
N VAL A 71 26.01 -10.93 -16.32
CA VAL A 71 25.73 -12.38 -16.49
C VAL A 71 26.55 -12.84 -17.69
#